data_AF-A0A366DRZ5-F1
#
_entry.id   AF-A0A366DRZ5-F1
#
_cell.length_a   1.000
_cell.length_b   1.000
_cell.length_c   1.000
_cell.angle_alpha   90.00
_cell.angle_beta   90.00
_cell.angle_gamma   90.00
#
_symmetry.space_group_name_H-M   'P 1'
#
loop_
_entity.id
_entity.type
_entity.pdbx_description
1 polymer ?
#
loop_
_entity_poly.entity_id
_entity_poly.type
_entity_poly.pdbx_seq_one_letter_code
_entity_poly.pdbx_strand_id
1 'polypeptide(L)'
;MIVDLFRSQPRLVAPLLDALGCPLPKFDRAESHSEETPALAVTEFHADSVVVLRAADRPVFAVVVEVQLRPDPDKPWTWPVYAATLRARLRCPTVLLVLCPDKRTADWAAEPVDFGYGSPPALLRSLVLDPRGVPLITDPEVAVRLPELTVLSVVAHPDYPDPRATFEALMAALGKIETDRGSRYYEFVFSRLPEAVRSVWESLMNADVLKNFEPQSNFAKKWRVAGEADALLRVLAARRIVVPDDVRGRIEGCEDLEQLGRWIDRAATAESVDDLFI
;
A
#
# COMPACT_ATOMS: atom_id res chain seq x y z
N MET A 1 -19.58 47.37 0.87
CA MET A 1 -20.86 47.84 0.28
C MET A 1 -21.63 46.72 -0.43
N ILE A 2 -21.15 46.13 -1.53
CA ILE A 2 -21.91 45.05 -2.23
C ILE A 2 -22.03 43.79 -1.36
N VAL A 3 -20.93 43.35 -0.74
CA VAL A 3 -20.94 42.19 0.19
C VAL A 3 -21.92 42.38 1.34
N ASP A 4 -22.07 43.62 1.83
CA ASP A 4 -22.97 43.93 2.94
C ASP A 4 -24.44 43.74 2.58
N LEU A 5 -24.83 43.91 1.31
CA LEU A 5 -26.19 43.59 0.84
C LEU A 5 -26.55 42.12 1.07
N PHE A 6 -25.60 41.20 0.82
CA PHE A 6 -25.78 39.77 1.02
C PHE A 6 -25.78 39.40 2.51
N ARG A 7 -24.93 40.06 3.32
CA ARG A 7 -24.91 39.87 4.77
C ARG A 7 -26.22 40.34 5.42
N SER A 8 -26.76 41.47 4.98
CA SER A 8 -28.00 42.04 5.51
C SER A 8 -29.26 41.32 5.01
N GLN A 9 -29.28 40.85 3.76
CA GLN A 9 -30.43 40.15 3.16
C GLN A 9 -29.97 38.88 2.40
N PRO A 10 -29.65 37.76 3.08
CA PRO A 10 -29.11 36.56 2.45
C PRO A 10 -30.01 35.94 1.37
N ARG A 11 -31.33 36.12 1.51
CA ARG A 11 -32.32 35.67 0.51
C ARG A 11 -32.16 36.35 -0.86
N LEU A 12 -31.43 37.45 -0.95
CA LEU A 12 -31.12 38.12 -2.22
C LEU A 12 -30.39 37.19 -3.21
N VAL A 13 -29.66 36.17 -2.73
CA VAL A 13 -28.96 35.19 -3.60
C VAL A 13 -29.94 34.45 -4.52
N ALA A 14 -31.14 34.11 -4.03
CA ALA A 14 -32.08 33.28 -4.79
C ALA A 14 -32.54 33.91 -6.13
N PRO A 15 -33.11 35.13 -6.18
CA PRO A 15 -33.49 35.74 -7.45
C PRO A 15 -32.28 36.01 -8.37
N LEU A 16 -31.08 36.20 -7.83
CA LEU A 16 -29.87 36.35 -8.64
C LEU A 16 -29.46 35.03 -9.31
N LEU A 17 -29.54 33.91 -8.59
CA LEU A 17 -29.26 32.59 -9.15
C LEU A 17 -30.32 32.16 -10.17
N ASP A 18 -31.59 32.47 -9.91
CA ASP A 18 -32.70 32.24 -10.86
C ASP A 18 -32.49 33.03 -12.16
N ALA A 19 -32.11 34.32 -12.07
CA ALA A 19 -31.77 35.13 -13.23
C ALA A 19 -30.56 34.59 -14.04
N LEU A 20 -29.69 33.81 -13.40
CA LEU A 20 -28.56 33.11 -14.04
C LEU A 20 -28.94 31.73 -14.58
N GLY A 21 -30.21 31.33 -14.49
CA GLY A 21 -30.71 30.04 -14.95
C GLY A 21 -30.30 28.87 -14.06
N CYS A 22 -29.95 29.12 -12.79
CA CYS A 22 -29.69 28.04 -11.86
C CYS A 22 -31.00 27.51 -11.25
N PRO A 23 -31.26 26.19 -11.35
CA PRO A 23 -32.35 25.57 -10.61
C PRO A 23 -32.05 25.58 -9.10
N LEU A 24 -32.88 26.28 -8.34
CA LEU A 24 -32.79 26.28 -6.88
C LEU A 24 -33.63 25.15 -6.27
N PRO A 25 -33.10 24.43 -5.25
CA PRO A 25 -33.93 23.52 -4.47
C PRO A 25 -34.98 24.31 -3.67
N LYS A 26 -36.00 23.63 -3.14
CA LYS A 26 -36.89 24.25 -2.16
C LYS A 26 -36.11 24.52 -0.87
N PHE A 27 -36.21 25.74 -0.34
CA PHE A 27 -35.60 26.13 0.92
C PHE A 27 -36.49 27.13 1.67
N ASP A 28 -36.48 27.07 3.01
CA ASP A 28 -37.33 27.92 3.85
C ASP A 28 -36.57 29.11 4.46
N ARG A 29 -35.24 29.02 4.54
CA ARG A 29 -34.39 30.05 5.17
C ARG A 29 -33.06 30.17 4.44
N ALA A 30 -32.53 31.39 4.38
CA ALA A 30 -31.17 31.69 3.93
C ALA A 30 -30.49 32.52 5.01
N GLU A 31 -29.26 32.18 5.35
CA GLU A 31 -28.50 32.77 6.45
C GLU A 31 -27.12 33.18 5.96
N SER A 32 -26.62 34.32 6.44
CA SER A 32 -25.23 34.71 6.20
C SER A 32 -24.38 34.13 7.32
N HIS A 33 -23.42 33.28 6.95
CA HIS A 33 -22.35 32.87 7.86
C HIS A 33 -21.12 33.75 7.60
N SER A 34 -20.45 34.22 8.67
CA SER A 34 -19.21 34.99 8.53
C SER A 34 -18.06 34.04 8.17
N GLU A 35 -17.42 34.26 7.03
CA GLU A 35 -16.23 33.52 6.56
C GLU A 35 -14.92 33.96 7.25
N GLU A 36 -14.97 34.35 8.54
CA GLU A 36 -13.79 34.08 9.40
C GLU A 36 -13.77 32.59 9.75
N THR A 37 -13.95 31.74 8.73
CA THR A 37 -13.49 30.37 8.78
C THR A 37 -11.98 30.53 8.87
N PRO A 38 -11.31 30.24 10.01
CA PRO A 38 -9.85 30.25 10.05
C PRO A 38 -9.45 29.18 9.06
N ALA A 39 -9.20 29.59 7.80
CA ALA A 39 -9.33 28.80 6.58
C ALA A 39 -9.12 27.34 6.91
N LEU A 40 -10.23 26.62 7.23
CA LEU A 40 -10.30 25.44 8.12
C LEU A 40 -8.88 25.01 8.35
N ALA A 41 -8.17 25.47 9.40
CA ALA A 41 -6.75 25.18 9.54
C ALA A 41 -6.67 23.68 9.28
N VAL A 42 -6.21 23.29 8.08
CA VAL A 42 -6.50 21.94 7.59
C VAL A 42 -5.40 21.16 8.28
N THR A 43 -5.64 20.91 9.56
CA THR A 43 -5.22 19.75 10.30
C THR A 43 -5.53 18.62 9.37
N GLU A 44 -4.53 18.28 8.56
CA GLU A 44 -4.30 16.97 7.99
C GLU A 44 -5.60 16.29 7.63
N PHE A 45 -6.30 16.80 6.61
CA PHE A 45 -7.29 15.96 5.95
C PHE A 45 -6.53 14.71 5.52
N HIS A 46 -6.83 13.60 6.19
CA HIS A 46 -6.14 12.31 6.14
C HIS A 46 -6.34 11.63 4.78
N ALA A 47 -5.96 12.29 3.69
CA ALA A 47 -5.61 11.55 2.49
C ALA A 47 -4.48 10.59 2.89
N ASP A 48 -4.61 9.32 2.52
CA ASP A 48 -3.62 8.31 2.89
C ASP A 48 -2.22 8.69 2.38
N SER A 49 -2.16 9.36 1.22
CA SER A 49 -0.93 9.99 0.74
C SER A 49 -1.20 11.12 -0.27
N VAL A 50 -0.23 12.02 -0.42
CA VAL A 50 -0.21 13.06 -1.45
C VAL A 50 1.12 13.01 -2.20
N VAL A 51 1.05 12.90 -3.52
CA VAL A 51 2.22 12.89 -4.41
C VAL A 51 2.21 14.15 -5.27
N VAL A 52 3.34 14.87 -5.30
CA VAL A 52 3.49 16.09 -6.11
C VAL A 52 4.60 15.90 -7.13
N LEU A 53 4.25 15.97 -8.41
CA LEU A 53 5.20 15.96 -9.51
C LEU A 53 5.73 17.37 -9.73
N ARG A 54 7.06 17.51 -9.81
CA ARG A 54 7.74 18.80 -9.95
C ARG A 54 8.62 18.84 -11.20
N ALA A 55 8.65 20.00 -11.85
CA ALA A 55 9.60 20.32 -12.92
C ALA A 55 10.43 21.55 -12.50
N ALA A 56 11.75 21.38 -12.35
CA ALA A 56 12.63 22.40 -11.77
C ALA A 56 12.06 22.98 -10.46
N ASP A 57 11.76 22.09 -9.51
CA ASP A 57 11.14 22.36 -8.20
C ASP A 57 9.75 23.02 -8.20
N ARG A 58 9.16 23.32 -9.36
CA ARG A 58 7.79 23.85 -9.45
C ARG A 58 6.77 22.71 -9.51
N PRO A 59 5.69 22.72 -8.69
CA PRO A 59 4.58 21.77 -8.83
C PRO A 59 3.96 21.88 -10.22
N VAL A 60 3.86 20.76 -10.94
CA VAL A 60 3.20 20.69 -12.25
C VAL A 60 1.98 19.79 -12.24
N PHE A 61 1.91 18.86 -11.29
CA PHE A 61 0.79 17.94 -11.15
C PHE A 61 0.75 17.39 -9.72
N ALA A 62 -0.45 17.17 -9.17
CA ALA A 62 -0.62 16.59 -7.85
C ALA A 62 -1.61 15.43 -7.86
N VAL A 63 -1.36 14.44 -7.02
CA VAL A 63 -2.19 13.24 -6.87
C VAL A 63 -2.52 13.08 -5.40
N VAL A 64 -3.81 13.11 -5.07
CA VAL A 64 -4.32 12.63 -3.78
C VAL A 64 -4.47 11.12 -3.93
N VAL A 65 -3.84 10.34 -3.05
CA VAL A 65 -3.92 8.87 -3.06
C VAL A 65 -4.76 8.44 -1.86
N GLU A 66 -5.78 7.64 -2.13
CA GLU A 66 -6.69 7.07 -1.14
C GLU A 66 -6.72 5.54 -1.28
N VAL A 67 -6.70 4.81 -0.19
CA VAL A 67 -6.94 3.36 -0.13
C VAL A 67 -8.34 3.12 0.41
N GLN A 68 -9.24 2.66 -0.44
CA GLN A 68 -10.62 2.41 -0.05
C GLN A 68 -10.89 0.91 0.07
N LEU A 69 -11.12 0.43 1.30
CA LEU A 69 -11.35 -1.00 1.57
C LEU A 69 -12.78 -1.48 1.35
N ARG A 70 -13.75 -0.55 1.37
CA ARG A 70 -15.19 -0.82 1.18
C ARG A 70 -15.92 0.47 0.81
N PRO A 71 -17.11 0.43 0.17
CA PRO A 71 -17.91 1.63 -0.05
C PRO A 71 -18.17 2.42 1.24
N ASP A 72 -18.03 3.74 1.17
CA ASP A 72 -18.16 4.65 2.32
C ASP A 72 -18.93 5.92 1.91
N PRO A 73 -20.18 6.09 2.37
CA PRO A 73 -21.06 7.17 1.93
C PRO A 73 -20.57 8.57 2.30
N ASP A 74 -19.58 8.70 3.20
CA ASP A 74 -19.03 10.00 3.61
C ASP A 74 -17.91 10.48 2.68
N LYS A 75 -17.29 9.58 1.90
CA LYS A 75 -16.17 9.94 1.02
C LYS A 75 -16.54 10.89 -0.13
N PRO A 76 -17.72 10.79 -0.78
CA PRO A 76 -18.15 11.79 -1.76
C PRO A 76 -18.17 13.22 -1.21
N TRP A 77 -18.27 13.43 0.11
CA TRP A 77 -18.23 14.75 0.71
C TRP A 77 -16.81 15.24 1.04
N THR A 78 -15.86 14.31 1.27
CA THR A 78 -14.49 14.64 1.69
C THR A 78 -13.50 14.67 0.53
N TRP A 79 -13.63 13.76 -0.44
CA TRP A 79 -12.78 13.70 -1.64
C TRP A 79 -12.71 15.02 -2.45
N PRO A 80 -13.85 15.69 -2.73
CA PRO A 80 -13.89 17.07 -3.22
C PRO A 80 -12.95 18.05 -2.51
N VAL A 81 -12.97 18.02 -1.18
CA VAL A 81 -12.22 18.94 -0.33
C VAL A 81 -10.72 18.70 -0.52
N TYR A 82 -10.27 17.44 -0.61
CA TYR A 82 -8.86 17.10 -0.80
C TYR A 82 -8.32 17.65 -2.12
N ALA A 83 -9.02 17.34 -3.22
CA ALA A 83 -8.61 17.76 -4.55
C ALA A 83 -8.63 19.30 -4.70
N ALA A 84 -9.69 19.95 -4.23
CA ALA A 84 -9.84 21.41 -4.34
C ALA A 84 -8.80 22.16 -3.48
N THR A 85 -8.58 21.72 -2.24
CA THR A 85 -7.62 22.34 -1.32
C THR A 85 -6.19 22.20 -1.84
N LEU A 86 -5.81 20.99 -2.27
CA LEU A 86 -4.46 20.75 -2.79
C LEU A 86 -4.21 21.53 -4.09
N ARG A 87 -5.19 21.57 -4.99
CA ARG A 87 -5.14 22.39 -6.21
C ARG A 87 -4.98 23.88 -5.90
N ALA A 88 -5.73 24.42 -4.93
CA ALA A 88 -5.64 25.83 -4.55
C ALA A 88 -4.25 26.17 -3.96
N ARG A 89 -3.70 25.28 -3.13
CA ARG A 89 -2.38 25.44 -2.49
C ARG A 89 -1.24 25.35 -3.50
N LEU A 90 -1.24 24.33 -4.35
CA LEU A 90 -0.13 24.05 -5.28
C LEU A 90 -0.25 24.78 -6.62
N ARG A 91 -1.45 25.29 -6.95
CA ARG A 91 -1.76 25.99 -8.20
C ARG A 91 -1.40 25.17 -9.45
N CYS A 92 -1.58 23.85 -9.38
CA CYS A 92 -1.38 22.91 -10.49
C CYS A 92 -2.57 21.96 -10.63
N PRO A 93 -2.76 21.30 -11.79
CA PRO A 93 -3.74 20.24 -11.94
C PRO A 93 -3.59 19.18 -10.84
N THR A 94 -4.72 18.73 -10.32
CA THR A 94 -4.78 17.78 -9.20
C THR A 94 -5.82 16.71 -9.52
N VAL A 95 -5.48 15.45 -9.26
CA VAL A 95 -6.39 14.30 -9.42
C VAL A 95 -6.49 13.51 -8.12
N LEU A 96 -7.57 12.74 -7.99
CA LEU A 96 -7.76 11.76 -6.92
C LEU A 96 -7.53 10.36 -7.51
N LEU A 97 -6.59 9.60 -6.94
CA LEU A 97 -6.35 8.20 -7.20
C LEU A 97 -6.89 7.37 -6.04
N VAL A 98 -7.78 6.43 -6.30
CA VAL A 98 -8.35 5.52 -5.29
C VAL A 98 -7.90 4.09 -5.59
N LEU A 99 -7.23 3.48 -4.62
CA LEU A 99 -6.79 2.08 -4.64
C LEU A 99 -7.84 1.23 -3.93
N CYS A 100 -8.42 0.27 -4.65
CA CYS A 100 -9.47 -0.60 -4.14
C CYS A 100 -9.00 -2.07 -4.11
N PRO A 101 -9.35 -2.86 -3.09
CA PRO A 101 -8.96 -4.27 -3.01
C PRO A 101 -9.78 -5.17 -3.93
N ASP A 102 -10.94 -4.70 -4.41
CA ASP A 102 -11.89 -5.48 -5.17
C ASP A 102 -12.70 -4.63 -6.16
N LYS A 103 -13.31 -5.31 -7.15
CA LYS A 103 -14.13 -4.68 -8.19
C LYS A 103 -15.33 -3.92 -7.63
N ARG A 104 -16.01 -4.44 -6.60
CA ARG A 104 -17.23 -3.81 -6.06
C ARG A 104 -16.89 -2.45 -5.46
N THR A 105 -15.81 -2.37 -4.70
CA THR A 105 -15.34 -1.12 -4.11
C THR A 105 -14.83 -0.17 -5.19
N ALA A 106 -14.17 -0.69 -6.24
CA ALA A 106 -13.70 0.09 -7.37
C ALA A 106 -14.84 0.71 -8.20
N ASP A 107 -15.86 -0.07 -8.53
CA ASP A 107 -17.04 0.41 -9.27
C ASP A 107 -17.72 1.55 -8.50
N TRP A 108 -17.90 1.38 -7.19
CA TRP A 108 -18.45 2.43 -6.33
C TRP A 108 -17.58 3.68 -6.27
N ALA A 109 -16.25 3.50 -6.13
CA ALA A 109 -15.33 4.63 -6.05
C ALA A 109 -15.21 5.40 -7.38
N ALA A 110 -15.53 4.78 -8.51
CA ALA A 110 -15.49 5.37 -9.84
C ALA A 110 -16.72 6.21 -10.19
N GLU A 111 -17.79 6.12 -9.38
CA GLU A 111 -18.97 6.95 -9.54
C GLU A 111 -18.60 8.44 -9.44
N PRO A 112 -19.00 9.28 -10.41
CA PRO A 112 -18.69 10.70 -10.36
C PRO A 112 -19.32 11.37 -9.15
N VAL A 113 -18.50 12.12 -8.41
CA VAL A 113 -18.97 12.91 -7.28
C VAL A 113 -19.48 14.25 -7.80
N ASP A 114 -20.77 14.50 -7.58
CA ASP A 114 -21.39 15.79 -7.87
C ASP A 114 -20.90 16.84 -6.86
N PHE A 115 -20.29 17.92 -7.36
CA PHE A 115 -19.83 19.05 -6.55
C PHE A 115 -20.97 19.99 -6.13
N GLY A 116 -22.22 19.61 -6.37
CA GLY A 116 -23.42 20.26 -5.86
C GLY A 116 -23.90 21.43 -6.71
N TYR A 117 -23.34 21.65 -7.90
CA TYR A 117 -23.81 22.69 -8.81
C TYR A 117 -23.37 22.49 -10.27
N GLY A 118 -24.29 22.79 -11.18
CA GLY A 118 -23.99 23.10 -12.57
C GLY A 118 -24.97 22.52 -13.57
N SER A 119 -25.25 23.31 -14.60
CA SER A 119 -25.68 22.84 -15.91
C SER A 119 -24.65 23.37 -16.93
N PRO A 120 -23.65 22.57 -17.33
CA PRO A 120 -23.41 21.18 -16.92
C PRO A 120 -22.82 21.07 -15.49
N PRO A 121 -23.06 19.94 -14.79
CA PRO A 121 -22.60 19.73 -13.42
C PRO A 121 -21.08 19.73 -13.33
N ALA A 122 -20.53 20.35 -12.28
CA ALA A 122 -19.15 20.15 -11.89
C ALA A 122 -19.03 18.76 -11.25
N LEU A 123 -18.29 17.86 -11.90
CA LEU A 123 -18.09 16.49 -11.40
C LEU A 123 -16.61 16.29 -11.05
N LEU A 124 -16.36 15.71 -9.88
CA LEU A 124 -15.06 15.11 -9.57
C LEU A 124 -15.10 13.64 -9.99
N ARG A 125 -14.20 13.24 -10.91
CA ARG A 125 -13.98 11.84 -11.26
C ARG A 125 -12.65 11.38 -10.67
N SER A 126 -12.71 10.35 -9.84
CA SER A 126 -11.54 9.63 -9.35
C SER A 126 -10.92 8.78 -10.47
N LEU A 127 -9.59 8.64 -10.42
CA LEU A 127 -8.89 7.56 -11.09
C LEU A 127 -8.91 6.37 -10.14
N VAL A 128 -9.44 5.24 -10.56
CA VAL A 128 -9.62 4.07 -9.68
C VAL A 128 -8.75 2.92 -10.16
N LEU A 129 -8.00 2.33 -9.24
CA LEU A 129 -7.17 1.16 -9.48
C LEU A 129 -7.62 0.01 -8.58
N ASP A 130 -8.02 -1.09 -9.20
CA ASP A 130 -8.26 -2.37 -8.53
C ASP A 130 -7.20 -3.40 -8.96
N PRO A 131 -7.16 -4.62 -8.36
CA PRO A 131 -6.13 -5.60 -8.66
C PRO A 131 -5.96 -5.91 -10.16
N ARG A 132 -7.04 -5.86 -10.95
CA ARG A 132 -7.01 -6.16 -12.40
C ARG A 132 -6.31 -5.08 -13.20
N GLY A 133 -6.26 -3.85 -12.67
CA GLY A 133 -5.55 -2.73 -13.28
C GLY A 133 -4.07 -2.66 -12.90
N VAL A 134 -3.64 -3.41 -11.87
CA VAL A 134 -2.23 -3.46 -11.47
C VAL A 134 -1.44 -4.24 -12.53
N PRO A 135 -0.34 -3.72 -13.08
CA PRO A 135 0.50 -4.47 -14.02
C PRO A 135 1.09 -5.71 -13.37
N LEU A 136 1.04 -6.85 -14.07
CA LEU A 136 1.78 -8.05 -13.66
C LEU A 136 3.27 -7.88 -13.96
N ILE A 137 4.12 -8.09 -12.94
CA ILE A 137 5.57 -8.07 -13.04
C ILE A 137 6.12 -9.47 -12.75
N THR A 138 6.66 -10.11 -13.78
CA THR A 138 7.39 -11.38 -13.71
C THR A 138 8.85 -11.26 -14.15
N ASP A 139 9.20 -10.17 -14.84
CA ASP A 139 10.57 -9.88 -15.27
C ASP A 139 11.40 -9.33 -14.09
N PRO A 140 12.47 -10.03 -13.66
CA PRO A 140 13.35 -9.57 -12.59
C PRO A 140 13.98 -8.19 -12.82
N GLU A 141 14.28 -7.82 -14.07
CA GLU A 141 14.87 -6.51 -14.37
C GLU A 141 13.87 -5.38 -14.18
N VAL A 142 12.61 -5.60 -14.59
CA VAL A 142 11.52 -4.67 -14.30
C VAL A 142 11.30 -4.57 -12.80
N ALA A 143 11.34 -5.70 -12.10
CA ALA A 143 11.10 -5.77 -10.67
C ALA A 143 12.14 -4.99 -9.86
N VAL A 144 13.42 -5.09 -10.23
CA VAL A 144 14.50 -4.31 -9.64
C VAL A 144 14.29 -2.80 -9.82
N ARG A 145 13.76 -2.37 -10.97
CA ARG A 145 13.51 -0.95 -11.25
C ARG A 145 12.28 -0.41 -10.52
N LEU A 146 11.30 -1.27 -10.22
CA LEU A 146 9.99 -0.87 -9.68
C LEU A 146 9.57 -1.75 -8.48
N PRO A 147 10.35 -1.81 -7.38
CA PRO A 147 10.14 -2.78 -6.32
C PRO A 147 8.78 -2.63 -5.61
N GLU A 148 8.33 -1.40 -5.36
CA GLU A 148 7.01 -1.17 -4.74
C GLU A 148 5.86 -1.59 -5.67
N LEU A 149 6.02 -1.45 -6.99
CA LEU A 149 5.04 -1.94 -7.95
C LEU A 149 5.06 -3.48 -8.04
N THR A 150 6.23 -4.11 -7.89
CA THR A 150 6.32 -5.57 -7.81
C THR A 150 5.59 -6.12 -6.60
N VAL A 151 5.71 -5.47 -5.44
CA VAL A 151 4.96 -5.82 -4.24
C VAL A 151 3.45 -5.76 -4.51
N LEU A 152 2.97 -4.67 -5.11
CA LEU A 152 1.55 -4.55 -5.49
C LEU A 152 1.12 -5.58 -6.52
N SER A 153 1.96 -5.85 -7.53
CA SER A 153 1.71 -6.85 -8.57
C SER A 153 1.48 -8.23 -7.96
N VAL A 154 2.36 -8.69 -7.07
CA VAL A 154 2.22 -10.01 -6.46
C VAL A 154 0.92 -10.12 -5.67
N VAL A 155 0.59 -9.11 -4.87
CA VAL A 155 -0.64 -9.10 -4.07
C VAL A 155 -1.89 -9.03 -4.97
N ALA A 156 -1.80 -8.35 -6.10
CA ALA A 156 -2.91 -8.19 -7.04
C ALA A 156 -3.18 -9.44 -7.90
N HIS A 157 -2.15 -10.27 -8.12
CA HIS A 157 -2.21 -11.44 -9.03
C HIS A 157 -1.90 -12.77 -8.31
N PRO A 158 -2.63 -13.13 -7.23
CA PRO A 158 -2.33 -14.35 -6.48
C PRO A 158 -2.60 -15.63 -7.29
N ASP A 159 -3.52 -15.58 -8.25
CA ASP A 159 -3.92 -16.73 -9.08
C ASP A 159 -3.12 -16.82 -10.39
N TYR A 160 -1.98 -16.11 -10.49
CA TYR A 160 -1.15 -16.17 -11.69
C TYR A 160 -0.60 -17.60 -11.91
N PRO A 161 -0.69 -18.17 -13.13
CA PRO A 161 -0.36 -19.59 -13.35
C PRO A 161 1.09 -20.00 -13.05
N ASP A 162 2.03 -19.05 -13.08
CA ASP A 162 3.45 -19.30 -12.79
C ASP A 162 3.87 -18.58 -11.48
N PRO A 163 3.58 -19.17 -10.31
CA PRO A 163 3.92 -18.60 -9.01
C PRO A 163 5.43 -18.47 -8.79
N ARG A 164 6.25 -19.24 -9.53
CA ARG A 164 7.71 -19.16 -9.47
C ARG A 164 8.20 -17.86 -10.10
N ALA A 165 7.69 -17.49 -11.27
CA ALA A 165 8.08 -16.25 -11.92
C ALA A 165 7.78 -15.01 -11.06
N THR A 166 6.61 -14.98 -10.40
CA THR A 166 6.26 -13.88 -9.48
C THR A 166 7.12 -13.87 -8.22
N PHE A 167 7.49 -15.06 -7.71
CA PHE A 167 8.40 -15.18 -6.58
C PHE A 167 9.80 -14.67 -6.91
N GLU A 168 10.37 -15.10 -8.05
CA GLU A 168 11.68 -14.67 -8.52
C GLU A 168 11.74 -13.15 -8.75
N ALA A 169 10.71 -12.58 -9.39
CA ALA A 169 10.59 -11.14 -9.56
C ALA A 169 10.56 -10.41 -8.21
N LEU A 170 9.77 -10.89 -7.24
CA LEU A 170 9.75 -10.29 -5.90
C LEU A 170 11.11 -10.39 -5.22
N MET A 171 11.75 -11.55 -5.23
CA MET A 171 13.06 -11.72 -4.59
C MET A 171 14.14 -10.84 -5.24
N ALA A 172 14.09 -10.64 -6.56
CA ALA A 172 14.96 -9.70 -7.26
C ALA A 172 14.72 -8.25 -6.80
N ALA A 173 13.46 -7.83 -6.71
CA ALA A 173 13.06 -6.51 -6.21
C ALA A 173 13.52 -6.28 -4.75
N LEU A 174 13.20 -7.21 -3.86
CA LEU A 174 13.51 -7.10 -2.43
C LEU A 174 15.03 -7.14 -2.17
N GLY A 175 15.78 -7.83 -3.02
CA GLY A 175 17.25 -7.83 -2.96
C GLY A 175 17.91 -6.48 -3.25
N LYS A 176 17.20 -5.51 -3.83
CA LYS A 176 17.75 -4.18 -4.16
C LYS A 176 17.31 -3.06 -3.23
N ILE A 177 16.45 -3.37 -2.25
CA ILE A 177 16.03 -2.41 -1.24
C ILE A 177 16.69 -2.70 0.11
N GLU A 178 16.70 -1.70 0.99
CA GLU A 178 17.22 -1.84 2.35
C GLU A 178 16.53 -3.01 3.07
N THR A 179 17.32 -3.79 3.81
CA THR A 179 16.89 -5.07 4.38
C THR A 179 15.66 -4.96 5.28
N ASP A 180 15.55 -3.93 6.13
CA ASP A 180 14.38 -3.75 7.00
C ASP A 180 13.11 -3.48 6.19
N ARG A 181 13.20 -2.59 5.20
CA ARG A 181 12.10 -2.29 4.27
C ARG A 181 11.71 -3.52 3.46
N GLY A 182 12.68 -4.26 2.96
CA GLY A 182 12.45 -5.51 2.25
C GLY A 182 11.72 -6.54 3.11
N SER A 183 12.07 -6.64 4.41
CA SER A 183 11.42 -7.58 5.31
C SER A 183 9.95 -7.24 5.54
N ARG A 184 9.64 -5.94 5.72
CA ARG A 184 8.25 -5.47 5.85
C ARG A 184 7.44 -5.74 4.58
N TYR A 185 8.04 -5.54 3.41
CA TYR A 185 7.38 -5.83 2.13
C TYR A 185 7.14 -7.32 1.93
N TYR A 186 8.11 -8.16 2.26
CA TYR A 186 7.94 -9.61 2.22
C TYR A 186 6.82 -10.07 3.14
N GLU A 187 6.81 -9.63 4.41
CA GLU A 187 5.78 -9.98 5.38
C GLU A 187 4.39 -9.49 4.92
N PHE A 188 4.31 -8.27 4.39
CA PHE A 188 3.09 -7.74 3.81
C PHE A 188 2.57 -8.63 2.67
N VAL A 189 3.41 -8.97 1.68
CA VAL A 189 3.03 -9.84 0.56
C VAL A 189 2.58 -11.19 1.09
N PHE A 190 3.40 -11.83 1.93
CA PHE A 190 3.14 -13.14 2.48
C PHE A 190 1.81 -13.18 3.24
N SER A 191 1.49 -12.17 4.04
CA SER A 191 0.22 -12.07 4.77
C SER A 191 -1.03 -11.98 3.89
N ARG A 192 -0.86 -11.66 2.60
CA ARG A 192 -1.96 -11.48 1.64
C ARG A 192 -2.11 -12.62 0.64
N LEU A 193 -1.12 -13.51 0.54
CA LEU A 193 -1.15 -14.61 -0.41
C LEU A 193 -2.05 -15.77 0.07
N PRO A 194 -2.80 -16.43 -0.84
CA PRO A 194 -3.50 -17.66 -0.52
C PRO A 194 -2.55 -18.75 -0.01
N GLU A 195 -3.04 -19.62 0.88
CA GLU A 195 -2.25 -20.72 1.47
C GLU A 195 -1.53 -21.56 0.41
N ALA A 196 -2.22 -21.91 -0.68
CA ALA A 196 -1.66 -22.71 -1.76
C ALA A 196 -0.42 -22.06 -2.41
N VAL A 197 -0.46 -20.73 -2.60
CA VAL A 197 0.66 -19.97 -3.18
C VAL A 197 1.79 -19.86 -2.15
N ARG A 198 1.46 -19.63 -0.88
CA ARG A 198 2.45 -19.61 0.22
C ARG A 198 3.22 -20.92 0.31
N SER A 199 2.55 -22.07 0.26
CA SER A 199 3.23 -23.38 0.31
C SER A 199 4.17 -23.61 -0.88
N VAL A 200 3.81 -23.12 -2.07
CA VAL A 200 4.71 -23.15 -3.24
C VAL A 200 5.93 -22.27 -3.01
N TRP A 201 5.75 -21.07 -2.48
CA TRP A 201 6.83 -20.14 -2.19
C TRP A 201 7.78 -20.65 -1.10
N GLU A 202 7.24 -21.24 -0.03
CA GLU A 202 8.02 -21.93 0.99
C GLU A 202 8.84 -23.06 0.39
N SER A 203 8.26 -23.85 -0.52
CA SER A 203 8.98 -24.90 -1.25
C SER A 203 10.09 -24.33 -2.13
N LEU A 204 9.88 -23.18 -2.78
CA LEU A 204 10.89 -22.49 -3.59
C LEU A 204 12.02 -21.93 -2.72
N MET A 205 11.72 -21.43 -1.52
CA MET A 205 12.72 -21.00 -0.54
C MET A 205 13.58 -22.17 -0.06
N ASN A 206 12.98 -23.34 0.17
CA ASN A 206 13.68 -24.54 0.62
C ASN A 206 14.45 -25.24 -0.52
N ALA A 207 14.03 -25.08 -1.77
CA ALA A 207 14.70 -25.62 -2.93
C ALA A 207 15.96 -24.79 -3.31
N ASP A 208 16.83 -25.36 -4.15
CA ASP A 208 18.07 -24.75 -4.67
C ASP A 208 17.86 -23.40 -5.42
N VAL A 209 16.65 -22.86 -5.47
CA VAL A 209 16.35 -21.53 -6.02
C VAL A 209 17.08 -20.44 -5.24
N LEU A 210 17.12 -20.51 -3.90
CA LEU A 210 17.96 -19.62 -3.08
C LEU A 210 19.45 -20.01 -3.10
N LYS A 211 19.83 -21.19 -3.61
CA LYS A 211 21.24 -21.54 -3.87
C LYS A 211 21.77 -20.91 -5.16
N ASN A 212 20.92 -20.80 -6.18
CA ASN A 212 21.27 -20.21 -7.48
C ASN A 212 20.93 -18.71 -7.59
N PHE A 213 20.05 -18.19 -6.73
CA PHE A 213 20.01 -16.76 -6.43
C PHE A 213 21.32 -16.44 -5.71
N GLU A 214 22.34 -16.06 -6.46
CA GLU A 214 23.57 -15.57 -5.85
C GLU A 214 23.19 -14.52 -4.80
N PRO A 215 23.65 -14.68 -3.54
CA PRO A 215 23.30 -13.80 -2.44
C PRO A 215 24.09 -12.49 -2.59
N GLN A 216 23.80 -11.74 -3.66
CA GLN A 216 24.36 -10.44 -3.96
C GLN A 216 23.75 -9.37 -3.03
N SER A 217 22.69 -9.70 -2.27
CA SER A 217 22.06 -8.79 -1.32
C SER A 217 22.08 -9.32 0.12
N ASN A 218 22.27 -8.41 1.08
CA ASN A 218 22.15 -8.69 2.51
C ASN A 218 20.74 -9.19 2.88
N PHE A 219 19.72 -8.78 2.10
CA PHE A 219 18.36 -9.26 2.26
C PHE A 219 18.23 -10.78 2.04
N ALA A 220 18.72 -11.31 0.91
CA ALA A 220 18.66 -12.74 0.62
C ALA A 220 19.46 -13.58 1.65
N LYS A 221 20.62 -13.08 2.10
CA LYS A 221 21.41 -13.73 3.16
C LYS A 221 20.65 -13.80 4.48
N LYS A 222 20.10 -12.67 4.93
CA LYS A 222 19.34 -12.59 6.20
C LYS A 222 18.16 -13.56 6.23
N TRP A 223 17.40 -13.62 5.15
CA TRP A 223 16.24 -14.52 5.07
C TRP A 223 16.63 -15.99 4.99
N ARG A 224 17.73 -16.30 4.31
CA ARG A 224 18.24 -17.68 4.29
C ARG A 224 18.73 -18.11 5.66
N VAL A 225 19.46 -17.25 6.36
CA VAL A 225 19.89 -17.48 7.75
C VAL A 225 18.69 -17.74 8.66
N ALA A 226 17.68 -16.86 8.62
CA ALA A 226 16.47 -17.02 9.43
C ALA A 226 15.72 -18.33 9.09
N GLY A 227 15.68 -18.72 7.81
CA GLY A 227 15.07 -19.97 7.37
C GLY A 227 15.80 -21.22 7.88
N GLU A 228 17.14 -21.24 7.82
CA GLU A 228 17.94 -22.36 8.35
C GLU A 228 17.82 -22.46 9.88
N ALA A 229 17.75 -21.33 10.59
CA ALA A 229 17.49 -21.30 12.03
C ALA A 229 16.11 -21.88 12.39
N ASP A 230 15.04 -21.49 11.67
CA ASP A 230 13.69 -22.06 11.86
C ASP A 230 13.67 -23.57 11.52
N ALA A 231 14.34 -23.99 10.45
CA ALA A 231 14.47 -25.39 10.08
C ALA A 231 15.14 -26.22 11.18
N LEU A 232 16.24 -25.73 11.76
CA LEU A 232 16.91 -26.35 12.90
C LEU A 232 15.96 -26.49 14.10
N LEU A 233 15.24 -25.44 14.47
CA LEU A 233 14.27 -25.47 15.57
C LEU A 233 13.14 -26.47 15.32
N ARG A 234 12.65 -26.55 14.07
CA ARG A 234 11.65 -27.56 13.67
C ARG A 234 12.16 -28.99 13.79
N VAL A 235 13.41 -29.25 13.39
CA VAL A 235 14.05 -30.58 13.54
C VAL A 235 14.14 -30.95 15.03
N LEU A 236 14.60 -30.04 15.88
CA LEU A 236 14.70 -30.28 17.33
C LEU A 236 13.32 -30.55 17.95
N ALA A 237 12.31 -29.76 17.57
CA ALA A 237 10.93 -29.97 18.01
C ALA A 237 10.38 -31.34 17.55
N ALA A 238 10.63 -31.74 16.30
CA ALA A 238 10.21 -33.05 15.78
C ALA A 238 10.88 -34.21 16.53
N ARG A 239 12.13 -34.02 16.97
CA ARG A 239 12.86 -34.97 17.82
C ARG A 239 12.52 -34.89 19.30
N ARG A 240 11.61 -34.00 19.69
CA ARG A 240 11.19 -33.75 21.07
C ARG A 240 12.35 -33.33 21.98
N ILE A 241 13.35 -32.67 21.41
CA ILE A 241 14.46 -32.08 22.16
C ILE A 241 13.98 -30.71 22.66
N VAL A 242 13.96 -30.53 23.98
CA VAL A 242 13.58 -29.27 24.61
C VAL A 242 14.67 -28.24 24.32
N VAL A 243 14.29 -27.10 23.75
CA VAL A 243 15.20 -25.99 23.44
C VAL A 243 14.98 -24.86 24.46
N PRO A 244 15.90 -24.67 25.42
CA PRO A 244 15.90 -23.53 26.33
C PRO A 244 15.96 -22.18 25.58
N ASP A 245 15.46 -21.11 26.19
CA ASP A 245 15.38 -19.78 25.57
C ASP A 245 16.76 -19.21 25.20
N ASP A 246 17.81 -19.49 25.98
CA ASP A 246 19.19 -19.09 25.69
C ASP A 246 19.75 -19.81 24.46
N VAL A 247 19.43 -21.09 24.30
CA VAL A 247 19.80 -21.88 23.13
C VAL A 247 19.02 -21.41 21.90
N ARG A 248 17.72 -21.12 22.06
CA ARG A 248 16.90 -20.54 20.98
C ARG A 248 17.47 -19.21 20.51
N GLY A 249 17.79 -18.31 21.43
CA GLY A 249 18.40 -17.02 21.10
C GLY A 249 19.75 -17.17 20.40
N ARG A 250 20.55 -18.18 20.76
CA ARG A 250 21.81 -18.50 20.07
C ARG A 250 21.59 -19.01 18.64
N ILE A 251 20.56 -19.82 18.42
CA ILE A 251 20.21 -20.34 17.09
C ILE A 251 19.68 -19.21 16.19
N GLU A 252 18.72 -18.43 16.68
CA GLU A 252 18.09 -17.33 15.94
C GLU A 252 19.06 -16.16 15.68
N GLY A 253 20.04 -15.95 16.57
CA GLY A 253 21.07 -14.92 16.42
C GLY A 253 22.30 -15.33 15.59
N CYS A 254 22.37 -16.57 15.10
CA CYS A 254 23.49 -17.02 14.28
C CYS A 254 23.38 -16.47 12.86
N GLU A 255 24.39 -15.76 12.36
CA GLU A 255 24.43 -15.23 10.99
C GLU A 255 25.27 -16.09 10.01
N ASP A 256 25.90 -17.16 10.51
CA ASP A 256 26.74 -18.07 9.72
C ASP A 256 25.93 -19.27 9.21
N LEU A 257 25.67 -19.27 7.89
CA LEU A 257 24.96 -20.35 7.20
C LEU A 257 25.67 -21.70 7.27
N GLU A 258 27.01 -21.74 7.23
CA GLU A 258 27.73 -23.01 7.33
C GLU A 258 27.62 -23.56 8.76
N GLN A 259 27.64 -22.70 9.76
CA GLN A 259 27.44 -23.09 11.15
C GLN A 259 26.02 -23.63 11.37
N LEU A 260 24.99 -22.95 10.87
CA LEU A 260 23.61 -23.43 10.92
C LEU A 260 23.47 -24.79 10.20
N GLY A 261 24.09 -24.95 9.02
CA GLY A 261 24.11 -26.22 8.31
C GLY A 261 24.71 -27.36 9.14
N ARG A 262 25.87 -27.13 9.78
CA ARG A 262 26.48 -28.11 10.69
C ARG A 262 25.58 -28.46 11.88
N TRP A 263 24.86 -27.48 12.44
CA TRP A 263 23.91 -27.73 13.52
C TRP A 263 22.71 -28.55 13.07
N ILE A 264 22.19 -28.31 11.86
CA ILE A 264 21.11 -29.11 11.26
C ILE A 264 21.53 -30.56 11.08
N ASP A 265 22.72 -30.80 10.52
CA ASP A 265 23.25 -32.16 10.33
C ASP A 265 23.38 -32.91 11.67
N ARG A 266 23.82 -32.21 12.72
CA ARG A 266 23.93 -32.77 14.09
C ARG A 266 22.57 -32.98 14.73
N ALA A 267 21.63 -32.06 14.53
CA ALA A 267 20.28 -32.15 15.07
C ALA A 267 19.56 -33.42 14.62
N ALA A 268 19.93 -34.00 13.46
CA ALA A 268 19.39 -35.28 13.01
C ALA A 268 19.76 -36.48 13.92
N THR A 269 20.86 -36.41 14.66
CA THR A 269 21.36 -37.52 15.51
C THR A 269 21.57 -37.18 16.99
N ALA A 270 21.66 -35.91 17.37
CA ALA A 270 21.75 -35.39 18.74
C ALA A 270 20.78 -36.03 19.74
N GLU A 271 21.20 -36.28 20.97
CA GLU A 271 20.32 -36.75 22.06
C GLU A 271 19.86 -35.58 22.94
N SER A 272 20.59 -34.47 22.92
CA SER A 272 20.33 -33.24 23.66
C SER A 272 20.67 -32.00 22.84
N VAL A 273 20.29 -30.81 23.32
CA VAL A 273 20.67 -29.53 22.67
C VAL A 273 22.17 -29.25 22.73
N ASP A 274 22.87 -29.78 23.73
CA ASP A 274 24.30 -29.53 23.92
C ASP A 274 25.12 -30.16 22.78
N ASP A 275 24.65 -31.28 22.24
CA ASP A 275 25.29 -32.02 21.14
C ASP A 275 25.38 -31.20 19.83
N LEU A 276 24.57 -30.14 19.70
CA LEU A 276 24.61 -29.26 18.52
C LEU A 276 25.92 -28.48 18.44
N PHE A 277 26.49 -28.11 19.59
CA PHE A 277 27.54 -27.10 19.69
C PHE A 277 28.96 -27.66 19.85
N ILE A 278 29.11 -28.99 19.76
CA ILE A 278 30.38 -29.72 19.96
C ILE A 278 31.21 -29.75 18.67
#